data_AF-A0ABC8QSS0-F1
#
_entry.id   AF-A0ABC8QSS0-F1
#
_cell.length_a   1.000
_cell.length_b   1.000
_cell.length_c   1.000
_cell.angle_alpha   90.00
_cell.angle_beta   90.00
_cell.angle_gamma   90.00
#
_symmetry.space_group_name_H-M   'P 1'
#
loop_
_entity.id
_entity.type
_entity.pdbx_description
1 polymer ?
#
loop_
_entity_poly.entity_id
_entity_poly.type
_entity_poly.pdbx_seq_one_letter_code
_entity_poly.pdbx_strand_id
1 'polypeptide(L)'
;MVKMDLFDKFKIWALFICLIAQLGHGFYLPGSYPHKYGIGDVLSVKVNSLTSIDTEIPFSYYSLPFCQPQEGVKDSAENLGELLMGDRIENSPYRFKMYTNETEIFLCQTKPLSGEEFKVLKKRIDEMYQVNLILDNLPAIRYTRKEGFFLRWTGYPVGIKVQDVYYLFNHLKFNVLVHKYEDTNAARVMGTGDGAEVIPMVGKSGSEKPGYMVVGLRWSLVVFNTLLSH
;
A
#
# COMPACT_ATOMS: atom_id res chain seq x y z
N MET A 1 -52.79 -2.02 -46.48
CA MET A 1 -52.75 -2.13 -45.01
C MET A 1 -51.52 -2.94 -44.60
N VAL A 2 -50.29 -2.41 -44.78
CA VAL A 2 -49.02 -3.15 -44.46
C VAL A 2 -47.91 -2.22 -43.91
N LYS A 3 -48.19 -0.94 -43.65
CA LYS A 3 -47.16 0.02 -43.19
C LYS A 3 -47.04 0.16 -41.67
N MET A 4 -47.87 -0.54 -40.89
CA MET A 4 -47.97 -0.34 -39.44
C MET A 4 -47.03 -1.27 -38.64
N ASP A 5 -46.65 -2.44 -39.18
CA ASP A 5 -45.79 -3.40 -38.46
C ASP A 5 -44.30 -3.02 -38.42
N LEU A 6 -43.82 -2.20 -39.36
CA LEU A 6 -42.40 -1.86 -39.44
C LEU A 6 -42.00 -0.80 -38.41
N PHE A 7 -42.88 0.18 -38.18
CA PHE A 7 -42.64 1.27 -37.23
C PHE A 7 -42.67 0.81 -35.77
N ASP A 8 -43.57 -0.12 -35.43
CA ASP A 8 -43.63 -0.68 -34.08
C ASP A 8 -42.45 -1.60 -33.80
N LYS A 9 -41.99 -2.39 -34.79
CA LYS A 9 -40.76 -3.18 -34.68
C LYS A 9 -39.52 -2.31 -34.50
N PHE A 10 -39.46 -1.17 -35.17
CA PHE A 10 -38.35 -0.21 -35.03
C PHE A 10 -38.33 0.45 -33.65
N LYS A 11 -39.50 0.80 -33.10
CA LYS A 11 -39.63 1.32 -31.73
C LYS A 11 -39.22 0.29 -30.68
N ILE A 12 -39.62 -0.97 -30.84
CA ILE A 12 -39.23 -2.05 -29.93
C ILE A 12 -37.72 -2.27 -29.98
N TRP A 13 -37.11 -2.26 -31.17
CA TRP A 13 -35.67 -2.41 -31.32
C TRP A 13 -34.89 -1.22 -30.73
N ALA A 14 -35.39 0.01 -30.92
CA ALA A 14 -34.82 1.21 -30.30
C ALA A 14 -34.92 1.19 -28.76
N LEU A 15 -36.05 0.72 -28.20
CA LEU A 15 -36.20 0.51 -26.76
C LEU A 15 -35.23 -0.55 -26.23
N PHE A 16 -35.02 -1.64 -26.97
CA PHE A 16 -34.07 -2.69 -26.61
C PHE A 16 -32.62 -2.16 -26.61
N ILE A 17 -32.25 -1.35 -27.60
CA ILE A 17 -30.92 -0.71 -27.68
C ILE A 17 -30.73 0.30 -26.53
N CYS A 18 -31.74 1.10 -26.19
CA CYS A 18 -31.69 1.99 -25.02
C CYS A 18 -31.54 1.22 -23.70
N LEU A 19 -32.19 0.05 -23.57
CA LEU A 19 -32.08 -0.77 -22.37
C LEU A 19 -30.68 -1.38 -22.22
N ILE A 20 -30.05 -1.76 -23.33
CA ILE A 20 -28.66 -2.28 -23.35
C ILE A 20 -27.66 -1.15 -23.06
N ALA A 21 -27.91 0.08 -23.54
CA ALA A 21 -27.04 1.22 -23.29
C ALA A 21 -26.96 1.61 -21.79
N GLN A 22 -27.97 1.26 -20.98
CA GLN A 22 -27.97 1.50 -19.53
C GLN A 22 -27.14 0.47 -18.73
N LEU A 23 -26.73 -0.65 -19.34
CA LEU A 23 -25.84 -1.65 -18.72
C LEU A 23 -24.36 -1.25 -18.79
N GLY A 24 -24.03 -0.19 -19.52
CA GLY A 24 -22.67 0.35 -19.66
C GLY A 24 -22.22 1.25 -18.51
N HIS A 25 -22.51 0.89 -17.26
CA HIS A 25 -21.84 1.56 -16.14
C HIS A 25 -20.45 0.94 -15.99
N GLY A 26 -19.45 1.61 -16.57
CA GLY A 26 -18.05 1.26 -16.38
C GLY A 26 -17.71 1.24 -14.89
N PHE A 27 -17.37 0.06 -14.38
CA PHE A 27 -16.93 -0.10 -13.01
C PHE A 27 -15.49 0.40 -12.90
N TYR A 28 -15.29 1.57 -12.29
CA TYR A 28 -13.95 2.02 -11.95
C TYR A 28 -13.42 1.16 -10.81
N LEU A 29 -12.31 0.47 -11.04
CA LEU A 29 -11.57 -0.26 -10.02
C LEU A 29 -10.63 0.72 -9.30
N PRO A 30 -10.96 1.20 -8.08
CA PRO A 30 -10.01 1.96 -7.29
C PRO A 30 -8.75 1.12 -7.04
N GLY A 31 -7.57 1.76 -7.10
CA GLY A 31 -6.27 1.10 -6.90
C GLY A 31 -5.60 0.52 -8.16
N SER A 32 -6.20 0.65 -9.35
CA SER A 32 -5.66 0.09 -10.61
C SER A 32 -4.64 0.99 -11.33
N TYR A 33 -4.61 2.29 -11.01
CA TYR A 33 -3.75 3.27 -11.69
C TYR A 33 -2.76 3.94 -10.74
N PRO A 34 -1.51 4.19 -11.18
CA PRO A 34 -0.50 4.85 -10.36
C PRO A 34 -0.89 6.30 -10.07
N HIS A 35 -0.75 6.71 -8.81
CA HIS A 35 -1.05 8.07 -8.39
C HIS A 35 0.04 9.06 -8.86
N LYS A 36 -0.38 10.18 -9.47
CA LYS A 36 0.51 11.31 -9.83
C LYS A 36 0.62 12.24 -8.63
N TYR A 37 1.83 12.39 -8.10
CA TYR A 37 2.16 13.26 -6.98
C TYR A 37 2.99 14.45 -7.43
N GLY A 38 2.71 15.63 -6.89
CA GLY A 38 3.57 16.81 -6.96
C GLY A 38 4.71 16.78 -5.94
N ILE A 39 5.71 17.64 -6.14
CA ILE A 39 6.77 17.86 -5.14
C ILE A 39 6.12 18.41 -3.86
N GLY A 40 6.42 17.79 -2.71
CA GLY A 40 5.88 18.18 -1.42
C GLY A 40 4.54 17.55 -1.04
N ASP A 41 3.92 16.78 -1.95
CA ASP A 41 2.68 16.06 -1.64
C ASP A 41 2.92 15.01 -0.54
N VAL A 42 1.92 14.80 0.29
CA VAL A 42 2.00 13.87 1.42
C VAL A 42 1.79 12.44 0.93
N LEU A 43 2.78 11.61 1.18
CA LEU A 43 2.78 10.17 0.95
C LEU A 43 2.44 9.47 2.28
N SER A 44 1.25 8.88 2.35
CA SER A 44 0.77 8.16 3.53
C SER A 44 1.13 6.68 3.43
N VAL A 45 1.94 6.20 4.38
CA VAL A 45 2.25 4.77 4.47
C VAL A 45 1.12 4.06 5.21
N LYS A 46 0.82 2.85 4.79
CA LYS A 46 -0.15 1.95 5.41
C LYS A 46 0.56 0.75 6.00
N VAL A 47 -0.08 0.13 6.98
CA VAL A 47 0.35 -1.12 7.59
C VAL A 47 -0.63 -2.22 7.21
N ASN A 48 -0.14 -3.42 6.94
CA ASN A 48 -0.98 -4.61 6.84
C ASN A 48 -0.82 -5.45 8.11
N SER A 49 -1.60 -6.52 8.20
CA SER A 49 -1.51 -7.51 9.27
C SER A 49 -0.08 -8.03 9.42
N LEU A 50 0.29 -8.27 10.68
CA LEU A 50 1.52 -8.93 11.06
C LEU A 50 1.48 -10.36 10.53
N THR A 51 2.55 -10.76 9.87
CA THR A 51 2.74 -12.13 9.39
C THR A 51 3.91 -12.75 10.14
N SER A 52 3.94 -14.06 10.31
CA SER A 52 5.06 -14.75 10.94
C SER A 52 5.72 -15.64 9.89
N ILE A 53 7.03 -15.83 10.04
CA ILE A 53 7.80 -16.78 9.22
C ILE A 53 7.56 -18.22 9.69
N ASP A 54 7.29 -18.40 10.99
CA ASP A 54 7.10 -19.71 11.62
C ASP A 54 5.64 -20.15 11.69
N THR A 55 4.71 -19.20 11.79
CA THR A 55 3.29 -19.45 12.02
C THR A 55 2.43 -18.83 10.92
N GLU A 56 1.35 -19.51 10.55
CA GLU A 56 0.45 -19.06 9.47
C GLU A 56 -0.67 -18.12 9.96
N ILE A 57 -0.67 -17.72 11.24
CA ILE A 57 -1.75 -16.93 11.85
C ILE A 57 -1.42 -15.44 11.78
N PRO A 58 -2.17 -14.62 11.02
CA PRO A 58 -1.98 -13.18 11.00
C PRO A 58 -2.58 -12.51 12.23
N PHE A 59 -1.93 -11.43 12.69
CA PHE A 59 -2.44 -10.58 13.77
C PHE A 59 -2.54 -9.13 13.30
N SER A 60 -3.50 -8.36 13.83
CA SER A 60 -3.59 -6.92 13.52
C SER A 60 -2.33 -6.19 13.99
N TYR A 61 -1.91 -5.19 13.22
CA TYR A 61 -0.74 -4.36 13.55
C TYR A 61 -0.90 -3.70 14.93
N TYR A 62 -2.09 -3.15 15.21
CA TYR A 62 -2.41 -2.50 16.49
C TYR A 62 -2.74 -3.45 17.65
N SER A 63 -2.57 -4.77 17.47
CA SER A 63 -2.58 -5.72 18.60
C SER A 63 -1.32 -5.61 19.47
N LEU A 64 -0.24 -5.04 18.91
CA LEU A 64 0.96 -4.66 19.62
C LEU A 64 0.86 -3.20 20.08
N PRO A 65 1.57 -2.82 21.16
CA PRO A 65 1.55 -1.47 21.71
C PRO A 65 2.34 -0.47 20.84
N PHE A 66 2.08 -0.46 19.53
CA PHE A 66 2.61 0.51 18.58
C PHE A 66 1.82 1.81 18.64
N CYS A 67 2.40 2.84 18.05
CA CYS A 67 1.78 4.15 18.00
C CYS A 67 0.63 4.20 17.03
N GLN A 68 -0.50 4.68 17.54
CA GLN A 68 -1.69 4.94 16.74
C GLN A 68 -1.64 6.36 16.16
N PRO A 69 -2.14 6.57 14.94
CA PRO A 69 -2.27 7.89 14.35
C PRO A 69 -3.28 8.74 15.17
N GLN A 70 -3.05 10.05 15.23
CA GLN A 70 -3.90 10.99 15.99
C GLN A 70 -5.36 11.02 15.51
N GLU A 71 -5.59 10.72 14.23
CA GLU A 71 -6.91 10.69 13.59
C GLU A 71 -7.68 9.38 13.86
N GLY A 72 -7.10 8.47 14.64
CA GLY A 72 -7.64 7.14 14.90
C GLY A 72 -7.26 6.12 13.83
N VAL A 73 -7.35 4.84 14.19
CA VAL A 73 -7.12 3.71 13.29
C VAL A 73 -8.32 3.57 12.36
N LYS A 74 -8.06 3.56 11.06
CA LYS A 74 -9.05 3.42 10.00
C LYS A 74 -8.59 2.39 8.97
N ASP A 75 -9.49 1.48 8.63
CA ASP A 75 -9.30 0.56 7.52
C ASP A 75 -9.18 1.37 6.22
N SER A 76 -8.14 1.08 5.44
CA SER A 76 -7.70 1.84 4.28
C SER A 76 -7.45 0.94 3.07
N ALA A 77 -8.34 -0.04 2.86
CA ALA A 77 -8.34 -0.89 1.66
C ALA A 77 -8.55 -0.04 0.40
N GLU A 78 -7.70 -0.22 -0.60
CA GLU A 78 -7.77 0.59 -1.84
C GLU A 78 -8.56 -0.11 -2.93
N ASN A 79 -8.55 -1.44 -2.94
CA ASN A 79 -9.23 -2.22 -3.98
C ASN A 79 -10.16 -3.30 -3.39
N LEU A 80 -11.10 -3.75 -4.23
CA LEU A 80 -12.09 -4.77 -3.86
C LEU A 80 -11.42 -6.13 -3.58
N GLY A 81 -10.29 -6.41 -4.23
CA GLY A 81 -9.53 -7.64 -4.03
C GLY A 81 -8.98 -7.75 -2.60
N GLU A 82 -8.33 -6.70 -2.11
CA GLU A 82 -7.81 -6.59 -0.73
C GLU A 82 -8.91 -6.79 0.30
N LEU A 83 -10.06 -6.16 0.07
CA LEU A 83 -11.21 -6.30 0.95
C LEU A 83 -11.72 -7.75 1.00
N LEU A 84 -11.78 -8.42 -0.16
CA LEU A 84 -12.24 -9.82 -0.26
C LEU A 84 -11.21 -10.83 0.25
N MET A 85 -9.91 -10.53 0.14
CA MET A 85 -8.84 -11.36 0.71
C MET A 85 -8.79 -11.28 2.24
N GLY A 86 -9.52 -10.35 2.85
CA GLY A 86 -9.56 -10.15 4.30
C GLY A 86 -8.31 -9.46 4.83
N ASP A 87 -7.56 -8.79 3.96
CA ASP A 87 -6.40 -8.00 4.35
C ASP A 87 -6.85 -6.79 5.17
N ARG A 88 -6.35 -6.71 6.41
CA ARG A 88 -6.61 -5.56 7.30
C ARG A 88 -5.53 -4.52 7.08
N ILE A 89 -5.66 -3.77 6.00
CA ILE A 89 -4.80 -2.63 5.70
C ILE A 89 -5.30 -1.43 6.51
N GLU A 90 -4.49 -0.97 7.45
CA GLU A 90 -4.82 0.13 8.34
C GLU A 90 -3.89 1.33 8.07
N ASN A 91 -4.37 2.54 8.32
CA ASN A 91 -3.53 3.73 8.23
C ASN A 91 -2.40 3.68 9.28
N SER A 92 -1.23 4.21 8.93
CA SER A 92 -0.10 4.32 9.86
C SER A 92 0.25 5.78 10.15
N PRO A 93 0.99 6.09 11.25
CA PRO A 93 1.43 7.45 11.52
C PRO A 93 2.58 7.91 10.60
N TYR A 94 3.17 7.02 9.80
CA TYR A 94 4.26 7.37 8.89
C TYR A 94 3.73 8.18 7.70
N ARG A 95 4.14 9.44 7.64
CA ARG A 95 3.84 10.37 6.54
C ARG A 95 5.15 10.92 6.00
N PHE A 96 5.37 10.79 4.70
CA PHE A 96 6.53 11.36 4.02
C PHE A 96 6.08 12.45 3.06
N LYS A 97 7.01 13.29 2.61
CA LYS A 97 6.76 14.24 1.53
C LYS A 97 7.46 13.80 0.26
N MET A 98 6.75 13.88 -0.85
CA MET A 98 7.29 13.55 -2.15
C MET A 98 8.51 14.41 -2.47
N TYR A 99 9.60 13.77 -2.90
CA TYR A 99 10.88 14.39 -3.26
C TYR A 99 11.55 15.20 -2.13
N THR A 100 11.27 14.88 -0.86
CA THR A 100 11.86 15.56 0.30
C THR A 100 12.55 14.56 1.22
N ASN A 101 13.84 14.75 1.49
CA ASN A 101 14.57 13.93 2.44
C ASN A 101 14.35 14.47 3.85
N GLU A 102 13.64 13.72 4.67
CA GLU A 102 13.43 14.01 6.09
C GLU A 102 14.18 12.95 6.92
N THR A 103 14.88 13.39 7.95
CA THR A 103 15.63 12.52 8.88
C THR A 103 15.13 12.73 10.29
N GLU A 104 15.21 11.68 11.12
CA GLU A 104 14.86 11.75 12.55
C GLU A 104 13.42 12.18 12.84
N ILE A 105 12.46 11.68 12.03
CA ILE A 105 11.04 11.94 12.28
C ILE A 105 10.60 11.22 13.56
N PHE A 106 10.33 12.00 14.59
CA PHE A 106 9.71 11.52 15.81
C PHE A 106 8.20 11.36 15.61
N LEU A 107 7.69 10.14 15.69
CA LEU A 107 6.26 9.87 15.50
C LEU A 107 5.48 10.03 16.80
N CYS A 108 6.02 9.51 17.90
CA CYS A 108 5.26 9.29 19.13
C CYS A 108 6.16 8.83 20.27
N GLN A 109 5.68 9.10 21.49
CA GLN A 109 6.15 8.44 22.70
C GLN A 109 5.11 7.41 23.12
N THR A 110 5.50 6.14 23.23
CA THR A 110 4.64 5.11 23.80
C THR A 110 4.64 5.21 25.33
N LYS A 111 3.56 4.72 25.94
CA LYS A 111 3.50 4.56 27.40
C LYS A 111 4.51 3.49 27.85
N PRO A 112 4.95 3.51 29.11
CA PRO A 112 5.70 2.40 29.69
C PRO A 112 4.94 1.09 29.47
N LEU A 113 5.62 0.07 28.94
CA LEU A 113 5.00 -1.22 28.66
C LEU A 113 4.51 -1.84 29.98
N SER A 114 3.26 -2.29 29.99
CA SER A 114 2.77 -3.13 31.07
C SER A 114 3.38 -4.54 31.00
N GLY A 115 3.41 -5.25 32.13
CA GLY A 115 3.94 -6.62 32.18
C GLY A 115 3.20 -7.60 31.25
N GLU A 116 1.91 -7.38 30.99
CA GLU A 116 1.13 -8.20 30.06
C GLU A 116 1.48 -7.88 28.59
N GLU A 117 1.59 -6.60 28.23
CA GLU A 117 2.03 -6.18 26.89
C GLU A 117 3.44 -6.67 26.59
N PHE A 118 4.33 -6.66 27.58
CA PHE A 118 5.68 -7.19 27.47
C PHE A 118 5.67 -8.69 27.14
N LYS A 119 4.83 -9.50 27.80
CA LYS A 119 4.69 -10.94 27.50
C LYS A 119 4.20 -11.17 26.07
N VAL A 120 3.22 -10.39 25.62
CA VAL A 120 2.70 -10.48 24.25
C VAL A 120 3.80 -10.14 23.25
N LEU A 121 4.52 -9.04 23.46
CA LEU A 121 5.62 -8.61 22.59
C LEU A 121 6.74 -9.66 22.53
N LYS A 122 7.13 -10.20 23.68
CA LYS A 122 8.13 -11.28 23.80
C LYS A 122 7.71 -12.50 22.97
N LYS A 123 6.45 -12.94 23.12
CA LYS A 123 5.88 -14.03 22.34
C LYS A 123 5.92 -13.75 20.83
N ARG A 124 5.62 -12.51 20.40
CA ARG A 124 5.67 -12.14 18.97
C ARG A 124 7.08 -12.11 18.39
N ILE A 125 8.06 -11.72 19.20
CA ILE A 125 9.47 -11.76 18.81
C ILE A 125 9.93 -13.22 18.68
N ASP A 126 9.56 -14.08 19.64
CA ASP A 126 9.88 -15.52 19.61
C ASP A 126 9.21 -16.23 18.42
N GLU A 127 7.99 -15.85 18.05
CA GLU A 127 7.25 -16.35 16.87
C GLU A 127 7.69 -15.68 15.54
N MET A 128 8.78 -14.91 15.52
CA MET A 128 9.32 -14.25 14.33
C MET A 128 8.29 -13.45 13.52
N TYR A 129 7.43 -12.68 14.19
CA TYR A 129 6.49 -11.80 13.50
C TYR A 129 7.21 -10.65 12.79
N GLN A 130 6.74 -10.35 11.59
CA GLN A 130 7.18 -9.25 10.75
C GLN A 130 6.02 -8.29 10.45
N VAL A 131 6.36 -7.00 10.43
CA VAL A 131 5.47 -5.91 10.05
C VAL A 131 5.57 -5.69 8.55
N ASN A 132 4.43 -5.71 7.88
CA ASN A 132 4.30 -5.42 6.46
C ASN A 132 3.83 -3.98 6.27
N LEU A 133 4.59 -3.20 5.50
CA LEU A 133 4.28 -1.81 5.17
C LEU A 133 3.96 -1.68 3.69
N ILE A 134 3.03 -0.79 3.37
CA ILE A 134 2.53 -0.55 2.02
C ILE A 134 2.54 0.95 1.75
N LEU A 135 3.00 1.36 0.58
CA LEU A 135 2.92 2.74 0.09
C LEU A 135 2.46 2.71 -1.36
N ASP A 136 1.36 3.38 -1.68
CA ASP A 136 0.80 3.43 -3.04
C ASP A 136 0.62 2.02 -3.64
N ASN A 137 0.02 1.10 -2.86
CA ASN A 137 -0.13 -0.33 -3.16
C ASN A 137 1.17 -1.12 -3.41
N LEU A 138 2.34 -0.54 -3.11
CA LEU A 138 3.62 -1.21 -3.23
C LEU A 138 4.13 -1.65 -1.85
N PRO A 139 4.51 -2.93 -1.68
CA PRO A 139 5.06 -3.40 -0.42
C PRO A 139 6.46 -2.84 -0.17
N ALA A 140 6.78 -2.58 1.09
CA ALA A 140 8.12 -2.21 1.50
C ALA A 140 9.06 -3.42 1.38
N ILE A 141 10.07 -3.33 0.52
CA ILE A 141 11.00 -4.43 0.27
C ILE A 141 12.43 -4.16 0.72
N ARG A 142 13.12 -5.20 1.17
CA ARG A 142 14.57 -5.17 1.41
C ARG A 142 15.25 -6.29 0.66
N TYR A 143 16.34 -5.96 -0.01
CA TYR A 143 17.22 -6.94 -0.66
C TYR A 143 18.42 -7.24 0.23
N THR A 144 18.65 -8.52 0.50
CA THR A 144 19.82 -9.00 1.22
C THR A 144 20.61 -9.92 0.30
N ARG A 145 21.91 -9.71 0.19
CA ARG A 145 22.81 -10.58 -0.57
C ARG A 145 23.33 -11.68 0.36
N LYS A 146 23.03 -12.93 0.06
CA LYS A 146 23.67 -14.10 0.69
C LYS A 146 24.23 -14.99 -0.41
N GLU A 147 25.52 -15.31 -0.32
CA GLU A 147 26.18 -16.33 -1.15
C GLU A 147 25.91 -16.25 -2.66
N GLY A 148 25.82 -15.02 -3.20
CA GLY A 148 25.60 -14.79 -4.63
C GLY A 148 24.13 -14.62 -5.05
N PHE A 149 23.17 -14.92 -4.18
CA PHE A 149 21.74 -14.73 -4.43
C PHE A 149 21.19 -13.48 -3.71
N PHE A 150 20.17 -12.85 -4.32
CA PHE A 150 19.42 -11.75 -3.74
C PHE A 150 18.13 -12.29 -3.11
N LEU A 151 18.05 -12.27 -1.77
CA LEU A 151 16.81 -12.55 -1.05
C LEU A 151 15.99 -11.26 -0.92
N ARG A 152 14.70 -11.35 -1.24
CA ARG A 152 13.73 -10.26 -1.08
C ARG A 152 12.88 -10.49 0.17
N TRP A 153 12.88 -9.51 1.07
CA TRP A 153 12.06 -9.48 2.28
C TRP A 153 10.96 -8.44 2.13
N THR A 154 9.71 -8.79 2.46
CA THR A 154 8.51 -7.94 2.28
C THR A 154 8.04 -7.25 3.57
N GLY A 155 8.71 -7.51 4.69
CA GLY A 155 8.43 -6.89 5.98
C GLY A 155 9.67 -6.91 6.87
N TYR A 156 9.67 -6.08 7.91
CA TYR A 156 10.74 -6.05 8.89
C TYR A 156 10.31 -6.81 10.15
N PRO A 157 11.21 -7.59 10.79
CA PRO A 157 10.88 -8.27 12.05
C PRO A 157 10.52 -7.26 13.14
N VAL A 158 9.59 -7.60 14.03
CA VAL A 158 9.24 -6.74 15.18
C VAL A 158 10.46 -6.54 16.09
N GLY A 159 11.22 -7.61 16.31
CA GLY A 159 12.41 -7.59 17.17
C GLY A 159 13.27 -8.83 16.99
N ILE A 160 14.29 -8.95 17.82
CA ILE A 160 15.19 -10.11 17.85
C ILE A 160 15.57 -10.46 19.29
N LYS A 161 15.73 -11.76 19.54
CA LYS A 161 16.30 -12.29 20.78
C LYS A 161 17.79 -12.59 20.59
N VAL A 162 18.65 -11.97 21.38
CA VAL A 162 20.11 -12.20 21.38
C VAL A 162 20.56 -12.48 22.81
N GLN A 163 21.15 -13.66 23.04
CA GLN A 163 21.70 -14.07 24.35
C GLN A 163 20.68 -13.89 25.50
N ASP A 164 19.44 -14.32 25.26
CA ASP A 164 18.29 -14.21 26.17
C ASP A 164 17.76 -12.80 26.45
N VAL A 165 18.30 -11.80 25.78
CA VAL A 165 17.83 -10.42 25.83
C VAL A 165 17.02 -10.09 24.58
N TYR A 166 15.91 -9.39 24.77
CA TYR A 166 15.00 -8.99 23.70
C TYR A 166 15.30 -7.56 23.25
N TYR A 167 15.38 -7.38 21.94
CA TYR A 167 15.61 -6.09 21.30
C TYR A 167 14.43 -5.79 20.36
N LEU A 168 13.88 -4.59 20.47
CA LEU A 168 12.83 -4.11 19.58
C LEU A 168 13.41 -3.24 18.47
N PHE A 169 12.90 -3.42 17.25
CA PHE A 169 13.24 -2.56 16.11
C PHE A 169 12.23 -1.41 15.98
N ASN A 170 12.63 -0.22 16.42
CA ASN A 170 11.82 1.02 16.32
C ASN A 170 12.40 2.04 15.32
N HIS A 171 13.70 1.99 15.04
CA HIS A 171 14.35 2.91 14.12
C HIS A 171 14.41 2.33 12.70
N LEU A 172 13.48 2.80 11.86
CA LEU A 172 13.37 2.41 10.45
C LEU A 172 13.86 3.51 9.53
N LYS A 173 14.57 3.12 8.47
CA LYS A 173 14.94 3.98 7.36
C LYS A 173 14.20 3.53 6.11
N PHE A 174 13.44 4.45 5.52
CA PHE A 174 12.72 4.23 4.28
C PHE A 174 13.41 4.96 3.12
N ASN A 175 13.50 4.30 1.96
CA ASN A 175 13.91 4.91 0.72
C ASN A 175 12.76 4.74 -0.28
N VAL A 176 12.10 5.85 -0.62
CA VAL A 176 11.04 5.89 -1.63
C VAL A 176 11.69 6.05 -3.00
N LEU A 177 11.43 5.11 -3.90
CA LEU A 177 11.87 5.17 -5.28
C LEU A 177 10.81 5.90 -6.09
N VAL A 178 11.21 6.98 -6.75
CA VAL A 178 10.33 7.85 -7.51
C VAL A 178 10.75 7.87 -8.97
N HIS A 179 9.76 7.89 -9.85
CA HIS A 179 9.97 8.07 -11.29
C HIS A 179 9.25 9.34 -11.74
N LYS A 180 9.92 10.13 -12.58
CA LYS A 180 9.31 11.32 -13.15
C LYS A 180 8.23 10.88 -14.13
N TYR A 181 7.04 11.45 -14.01
CA TYR A 181 5.98 11.25 -14.97
C TYR A 181 6.36 11.99 -16.26
N GLU A 182 6.84 11.26 -17.27
CA GLU A 182 7.10 11.82 -18.59
C GLU A 182 5.83 11.75 -19.43
N ASP A 183 5.34 12.92 -19.86
CA ASP A 183 4.28 13.06 -20.88
C ASP A 183 4.83 12.74 -22.28
N THR A 184 5.65 11.70 -22.41
CA THR A 184 5.95 11.17 -23.74
C THR A 184 4.69 10.50 -24.24
N ASN A 185 4.29 10.86 -25.46
CA ASN A 185 3.16 10.35 -26.25
C ASN A 185 3.15 8.81 -26.47
N ALA A 186 3.78 8.03 -25.60
CA ALA A 186 3.70 6.59 -25.55
C ALA A 186 2.49 6.23 -24.68
N ALA A 187 1.42 5.76 -25.33
CA ALA A 187 0.40 4.96 -24.68
C ALA A 187 1.10 3.88 -23.84
N ARG A 188 0.96 3.95 -22.51
CA ARG A 188 1.44 2.88 -21.64
C ARG A 188 0.52 1.68 -21.85
N VAL A 189 1.00 0.72 -22.65
CA VAL A 189 0.38 -0.60 -22.75
C VAL A 189 0.75 -1.35 -21.48
N MET A 190 -0.13 -1.34 -20.48
CA MET A 190 -0.02 -2.22 -19.33
C MET A 190 -0.70 -3.54 -19.71
N GLY A 191 0.10 -4.55 -20.05
CA GLY A 191 -0.40 -5.87 -20.42
C GLY A 191 -0.88 -6.62 -19.19
N THR A 192 -2.15 -6.47 -18.85
CA THR A 192 -2.89 -7.50 -18.12
C THR A 192 -3.47 -8.45 -19.15
N GLY A 193 -3.46 -9.75 -18.90
CA GLY A 193 -3.59 -10.84 -19.90
C GLY A 193 -4.81 -10.86 -20.82
N ASP A 194 -5.72 -9.89 -20.75
CA ASP A 194 -6.84 -9.73 -21.67
C ASP A 194 -6.94 -8.26 -22.12
N GLY A 195 -6.54 -7.99 -23.37
CA GLY A 195 -6.81 -6.73 -24.09
C GLY A 195 -5.94 -5.53 -23.72
N ALA A 196 -5.16 -5.04 -24.69
CA ALA A 196 -4.46 -3.76 -24.57
C ALA A 196 -5.46 -2.60 -24.76
N GLU A 197 -5.88 -1.95 -23.68
CA GLU A 197 -6.61 -0.69 -23.77
C GLU A 197 -5.65 0.49 -23.92
N VAL A 198 -5.90 1.32 -24.94
CA VAL A 198 -5.16 2.56 -25.23
C VAL A 198 -6.11 3.73 -24.95
N ILE A 199 -5.80 4.53 -23.93
CA ILE A 199 -6.59 5.72 -23.59
C ILE A 199 -5.89 6.98 -24.16
N PRO A 200 -6.57 7.83 -24.95
CA PRO A 200 -6.05 9.14 -25.30
C PRO A 200 -6.27 10.10 -24.12
N MET A 201 -5.22 10.76 -23.63
CA MET A 201 -5.31 11.79 -22.59
C MET A 201 -5.72 13.14 -23.21
N VAL A 202 -6.81 13.71 -22.71
CA VAL A 202 -7.28 15.07 -23.03
C VAL A 202 -6.24 16.08 -22.57
N GLY A 203 -5.58 16.74 -23.52
CA GLY A 203 -4.59 17.77 -23.26
C GLY A 203 -5.24 19.03 -22.67
N LYS A 204 -4.91 19.36 -21.42
CA LYS A 204 -5.02 20.73 -20.91
C LYS A 204 -3.64 21.36 -20.91
N SER A 205 -3.44 22.24 -21.88
CA SER A 205 -2.33 23.19 -21.94
C SER A 205 -2.34 24.09 -20.71
N GLY A 206 -1.30 23.98 -19.88
CA GLY A 206 -1.10 24.87 -18.73
C GLY A 206 0.02 24.37 -17.85
N SER A 207 1.27 24.75 -18.16
CA SER A 207 2.47 24.69 -17.29
C SER A 207 2.38 23.66 -16.14
N GLU A 208 2.29 22.37 -16.47
CA GLU A 208 2.20 21.34 -15.44
C GLU A 208 3.56 21.18 -14.77
N LYS A 209 3.61 21.41 -13.45
CA LYS A 209 4.75 20.96 -12.64
C LYS A 209 4.96 19.47 -12.93
N PRO A 210 6.20 19.00 -13.08
CA PRO A 210 6.45 17.59 -13.36
C PRO A 210 5.83 16.76 -12.25
N GLY A 211 4.92 15.87 -12.62
CA GLY A 211 4.39 14.86 -11.71
C GLY A 211 5.43 13.79 -11.45
N TYR A 212 5.34 13.15 -10.29
CA TYR A 212 6.16 12.01 -9.91
C TYR A 212 5.24 10.86 -9.52
N MET A 213 5.66 9.64 -9.81
CA MET A 213 4.97 8.43 -9.38
C MET A 213 5.90 7.62 -8.48
N VAL A 214 5.33 6.97 -7.46
CA VAL A 214 6.08 6.05 -6.61
C VAL A 214 6.23 4.73 -7.37
N VAL A 215 7.45 4.23 -7.48
CA VAL A 215 7.75 2.96 -8.19
C VAL A 215 8.29 1.88 -7.26
N GLY A 216 8.56 2.22 -6.00
CA GLY A 216 8.94 1.25 -5.00
C GLY A 216 9.21 1.87 -3.65
N LEU A 217 9.11 1.05 -2.62
CA LEU A 217 9.46 1.40 -1.25
C LEU A 217 10.51 0.42 -0.75
N ARG A 218 11.66 0.92 -0.29
CA ARG A 218 12.68 0.10 0.36
C ARG A 218 12.81 0.44 1.83
N TRP A 219 12.99 -0.57 2.68
CA TRP A 219 13.27 -0.36 4.11
C TRP A 219 14.65 -0.87 4.51
N SER A 220 15.19 -0.32 5.60
CA SER A 220 16.41 -0.76 6.24
C SER A 220 16.32 -0.47 7.74
N LEU A 221 16.89 -1.36 8.55
CA LEU A 221 17.00 -1.14 9.99
C LEU A 221 18.19 -0.22 10.26
N VAL A 222 17.97 0.82 11.07
CA VAL A 222 19.06 1.59 11.66
C VAL A 222 19.42 0.92 12.97
N VAL A 223 20.70 0.70 13.23
CA VAL A 223 21.18 0.01 14.44
C VAL A 223 21.05 0.94 15.65
N PHE A 224 19.82 1.12 16.11
CA PHE A 224 19.47 1.67 17.42
C PHE A 224 18.46 0.68 17.99
N ASN A 225 18.96 -0.30 18.73
CA ASN A 225 18.10 -1.31 19.34
C ASN A 225 17.69 -0.81 20.71
N THR A 226 16.39 -0.68 20.96
CA THR A 226 15.90 -0.45 22.33
C THR A 226 15.89 -1.78 23.08
N LEU A 227 16.64 -1.84 24.18
CA LEU A 227 16.66 -2.98 25.09
C LEU A 227 15.30 -3.06 25.79
N LEU A 228 14.65 -4.21 25.71
CA LEU A 228 13.48 -4.51 26.52
C LEU A 228 13.96 -4.98 27.90
N SER A 229 14.15 -4.06 28.85
CA SER A 229 14.44 -4.39 30.26
C SER A 229 13.17 -4.35 31.11
N HIS A 230 13.05 -5.34 32.01
CA HIS A 230 11.99 -5.44 33.00
C HIS A 230 12.15 -4.44 34.15
#